data_AF-A0A178XG03-F1
#
_entry.id   AF-A0A178XG03-F1
#
_cell.length_a   1.000
_cell.length_b   1.000
_cell.length_c   1.000
_cell.angle_alpha   90.00
_cell.angle_beta   90.00
_cell.angle_gamma   90.00
#
_symmetry.space_group_name_H-M   'P 1'
#
loop_
_entity.id
_entity.type
_entity.pdbx_description
1 polymer ?
#
loop_
_entity_poly.entity_id
_entity_poly.type
_entity_poly.pdbx_seq_one_letter_code
_entity_poly.pdbx_strand_id
1 'polypeptide(L)'
;MTLLTVINEVSDVVSLDRFESVYGTNDPNAQTMVALAEEAGAEIARRADWRRMLKAHVVSASPEILPADYQRLAPGGAVRAGDGRFFRLVTNGAQWAVIVGIASAEPYCRLSGREMFFSPAAAAAGATIDYVSKNWVLGDPYEERDVFRADDDTTLFPERLLVKGLIWRWKRQKGLPFEDNLAEFEADLLQEINADRGTS
;
A
#
# COMPACT_ATOMS: atom_id res chain seq x y z
N MET A 1 -2.53 -16.33 4.97
CA MET A 1 -2.94 -17.24 3.88
C MET A 1 -2.10 -16.91 2.67
N THR A 2 -1.70 -17.92 1.88
CA THR A 2 -0.93 -17.69 0.65
C THR A 2 -1.87 -17.40 -0.53
N LEU A 3 -1.33 -16.88 -1.63
CA LEU A 3 -2.05 -16.64 -2.87
C LEU A 3 -2.75 -17.91 -3.37
N LEU A 4 -2.05 -19.05 -3.40
CA LEU A 4 -2.64 -20.33 -3.82
C LEU A 4 -3.82 -20.73 -2.93
N THR A 5 -3.69 -20.52 -1.61
CA THR A 5 -4.76 -20.83 -0.67
C THR A 5 -5.98 -19.93 -0.91
N VAL A 6 -5.76 -18.62 -1.12
CA VAL A 6 -6.82 -17.66 -1.43
C VAL A 6 -7.56 -18.05 -2.72
N ILE A 7 -6.83 -18.36 -3.79
CA ILE A 7 -7.44 -18.72 -5.07
C ILE A 7 -8.23 -20.02 -4.94
N ASN A 8 -7.70 -21.03 -4.24
CA ASN A 8 -8.41 -22.30 -4.04
C ASN A 8 -9.68 -22.15 -3.20
N GLU A 9 -9.68 -21.27 -2.19
CA GLU A 9 -10.90 -20.94 -1.44
C GLU A 9 -11.96 -20.29 -2.34
N VAL A 10 -11.54 -19.41 -3.26
CA VAL A 10 -12.46 -18.83 -4.24
C VAL A 10 -12.96 -19.91 -5.20
N SER A 11 -12.09 -20.79 -5.69
CA SER A 11 -12.46 -21.90 -6.59
C SER A 11 -13.57 -22.77 -5.98
N ASP A 12 -13.48 -23.08 -4.69
CA ASP A 12 -14.52 -23.84 -3.97
C ASP A 12 -15.89 -23.11 -4.01
N VAL A 13 -15.90 -21.78 -3.93
CA VAL A 13 -17.14 -20.97 -3.98
C VAL A 13 -17.68 -20.84 -5.40
N VAL A 14 -16.81 -20.67 -6.40
CA VAL A 14 -17.20 -20.45 -7.80
C VAL A 14 -17.33 -21.74 -8.61
N SER A 15 -17.19 -22.90 -7.97
CA SER A 15 -17.27 -24.23 -8.59
C SER A 15 -16.21 -24.45 -9.68
N LEU A 16 -14.98 -23.99 -9.44
CA LEU A 16 -13.81 -24.37 -10.21
C LEU A 16 -13.05 -25.48 -9.49
N ASP A 17 -12.31 -26.29 -10.24
CA ASP A 17 -11.37 -27.23 -9.65
C ASP A 17 -10.26 -26.48 -8.90
N ARG A 18 -9.75 -27.09 -7.83
CA ARG A 18 -8.59 -26.57 -7.11
C ARG A 18 -7.34 -26.71 -7.97
N PHE A 19 -6.48 -25.71 -7.89
CA PHE A 19 -5.18 -25.70 -8.54
C PHE A 19 -4.11 -26.27 -7.60
N GLU A 20 -3.19 -27.07 -8.15
CA GLU A 20 -1.95 -27.44 -7.45
C GLU A 20 -0.97 -26.27 -7.40
N SER A 21 -0.98 -25.43 -8.45
CA SER A 21 -0.15 -24.25 -8.61
C SER A 21 -0.87 -23.23 -9.51
N VAL A 22 -0.78 -21.94 -9.17
CA VAL A 22 -1.41 -20.86 -9.94
C VAL A 22 -0.39 -19.97 -10.64
N TYR A 23 0.87 -19.95 -10.16
CA TYR A 23 2.02 -19.39 -10.84
C TYR A 23 2.77 -20.41 -11.69
N GLY A 24 3.37 -19.99 -12.80
CA GLY A 24 4.18 -20.87 -13.65
C GLY A 24 3.39 -21.93 -14.45
N THR A 25 2.06 -21.87 -14.41
CA THR A 25 1.16 -22.78 -15.16
C THR A 25 0.66 -22.16 -16.47
N ASN A 26 0.33 -23.03 -17.43
CA ASN A 26 -0.31 -22.67 -18.70
C ASN A 26 -1.84 -22.79 -18.65
N ASP A 27 -2.42 -23.11 -17.49
CA ASP A 27 -3.88 -23.13 -17.31
C ASP A 27 -4.47 -21.70 -17.42
N PRO A 28 -5.31 -21.41 -18.42
CA PRO A 28 -5.92 -20.09 -18.59
C PRO A 28 -6.79 -19.65 -17.40
N ASN A 29 -7.42 -20.59 -16.68
CA ASN A 29 -8.23 -20.28 -15.52
C ASN A 29 -7.35 -19.81 -14.37
N ALA A 30 -6.25 -20.50 -14.09
CA ALA A 30 -5.28 -20.09 -13.07
C ALA A 30 -4.71 -18.70 -13.38
N GLN A 31 -4.30 -18.45 -14.63
CA GLN A 31 -3.80 -17.14 -15.07
C GLN A 31 -4.84 -16.03 -14.90
N THR A 32 -6.11 -16.33 -15.19
CA THR A 32 -7.21 -15.38 -14.98
C THR A 32 -7.40 -15.08 -13.49
N MET A 33 -7.37 -16.10 -12.63
CA MET A 33 -7.51 -15.92 -11.18
C MET A 33 -6.38 -15.08 -10.59
N VAL A 34 -5.14 -15.30 -11.02
CA VAL A 34 -3.98 -14.47 -10.63
C VAL A 34 -4.18 -13.03 -11.09
N ALA A 35 -4.59 -12.80 -12.34
CA ALA A 35 -4.83 -11.44 -12.85
C ALA A 35 -5.91 -10.69 -12.05
N LEU A 36 -7.00 -11.37 -11.68
CA LEU A 36 -8.05 -10.79 -10.82
C LEU A 36 -7.54 -10.53 -9.40
N ALA A 37 -6.67 -11.40 -8.87
CA ALA A 37 -6.05 -11.23 -7.57
C ALA A 37 -5.10 -10.02 -7.52
N GLU A 38 -4.32 -9.82 -8.57
CA GLU A 38 -3.46 -8.64 -8.73
C GLU A 38 -4.29 -7.34 -8.75
N GLU A 39 -5.36 -7.30 -9.55
CA GLU A 39 -6.22 -6.12 -9.62
C GLU A 39 -6.89 -5.84 -8.27
N ALA A 40 -7.44 -6.88 -7.62
CA ALA A 40 -8.08 -6.77 -6.32
C ALA A 40 -7.09 -6.32 -5.24
N GLY A 41 -5.91 -6.93 -5.19
CA GLY A 41 -4.89 -6.61 -4.18
C GLY A 41 -4.35 -5.20 -4.33
N ALA A 42 -4.04 -4.77 -5.55
CA ALA A 42 -3.60 -3.41 -5.84
C ALA A 42 -4.69 -2.35 -5.53
N GLU A 43 -5.97 -2.69 -5.67
CA GLU A 43 -7.07 -1.83 -5.23
C GLU A 43 -7.13 -1.73 -3.70
N ILE A 44 -7.23 -2.87 -3.00
CA ILE A 44 -7.34 -2.93 -1.54
C ILE A 44 -6.18 -2.19 -0.88
N ALA A 45 -4.95 -2.41 -1.37
CA ALA A 45 -3.74 -1.74 -0.91
C ALA A 45 -3.81 -0.20 -0.99
N ARG A 46 -4.48 0.34 -2.02
CA ARG A 46 -4.61 1.80 -2.23
C ARG A 46 -5.75 2.43 -1.42
N ARG A 47 -6.72 1.64 -0.95
CA ARG A 47 -7.91 2.17 -0.27
C ARG A 47 -7.66 2.55 1.19
N ALA A 48 -6.54 2.14 1.77
CA ALA A 48 -6.19 2.49 3.14
C ALA A 48 -4.68 2.56 3.37
N ASP A 49 -4.30 3.24 4.46
CA ASP A 49 -2.93 3.27 4.99
C ASP A 49 -2.73 2.06 5.91
N TRP A 50 -2.66 0.86 5.32
CA TRP A 50 -2.52 -0.38 6.09
C TRP A 50 -1.27 -0.33 6.98
N ARG A 51 -1.42 -0.67 8.26
CA ARG A 51 -0.36 -0.56 9.27
C ARG A 51 0.91 -1.31 8.88
N ARG A 52 0.78 -2.50 8.27
CA ARG A 52 1.93 -3.31 7.82
C ARG A 52 2.68 -2.68 6.64
N MET A 53 2.04 -1.78 5.89
CA MET A 53 2.64 -1.04 4.78
C MET A 53 3.24 0.31 5.24
N LEU A 54 3.08 0.71 6.51
CA LEU A 54 3.73 1.89 7.06
C LEU A 54 5.22 1.63 7.30
N LYS A 55 6.05 2.56 6.82
CA LYS A 55 7.51 2.52 6.91
C LYS A 55 8.04 3.84 7.42
N ALA A 56 9.22 3.80 8.02
CA ALA A 56 9.95 4.98 8.46
C ALA A 56 11.30 5.05 7.72
N HIS A 57 11.61 6.22 7.18
CA HIS A 57 12.90 6.52 6.53
C HIS A 57 13.65 7.57 7.33
N VAL A 58 14.90 7.28 7.68
CA VAL A 58 15.76 8.26 8.36
C VAL A 58 16.48 9.10 7.30
N VAL A 59 16.35 10.41 7.44
CA VAL A 59 16.90 11.39 6.51
C VAL A 59 18.36 11.64 6.83
N SER A 60 19.19 11.63 5.78
CA SER A 60 20.63 11.85 5.89
C SER A 60 21.00 13.32 5.64
N ALA A 61 20.39 13.93 4.62
CA ALA A 61 20.68 15.29 4.19
C ALA A 61 19.49 15.91 3.43
N SER A 62 19.63 17.15 2.98
CA SER A 62 18.67 17.80 2.08
C SER A 62 19.36 18.19 0.76
N PRO A 63 18.83 17.82 -0.42
CA PRO A 63 17.64 16.99 -0.61
C PRO A 63 17.88 15.51 -0.25
N GLU A 64 16.82 14.82 0.16
CA GLU A 64 16.81 13.37 0.41
C GLU A 64 15.99 12.67 -0.67
N ILE A 65 16.51 11.58 -1.24
CA ILE A 65 15.77 10.76 -2.20
C ILE A 65 14.97 9.73 -1.42
N LEU A 66 13.65 9.75 -1.56
CA LEU A 66 12.79 8.77 -0.91
C LEU A 66 13.00 7.36 -1.48
N PRO A 67 12.80 6.33 -0.64
CA PRO A 67 12.88 4.92 -1.04
C PRO A 67 12.07 4.59 -2.30
N ALA A 68 12.50 3.58 -3.06
CA ALA A 68 11.86 3.18 -4.32
C ALA A 68 10.44 2.61 -4.16
N ASP A 69 10.12 2.15 -2.96
CA ASP A 69 8.82 1.64 -2.54
C ASP A 69 7.90 2.75 -2.00
N TYR A 70 8.37 4.00 -1.89
CA TYR A 70 7.54 5.13 -1.45
C TYR A 70 6.29 5.30 -2.34
N GLN A 71 5.12 5.35 -1.71
CA GLN A 71 3.85 5.67 -2.38
C GLN A 71 3.31 7.03 -2.00
N ARG A 72 3.19 7.30 -0.68
CA ARG A 72 2.66 8.56 -0.13
C ARG A 72 3.15 8.78 1.29
N LEU A 73 3.13 10.04 1.74
CA LEU A 73 3.38 10.38 3.14
C LEU A 73 2.24 9.88 4.04
N ALA A 74 2.58 9.46 5.26
CA ALA A 74 1.58 9.12 6.26
C ALA A 74 0.75 10.37 6.65
N PRO A 75 -0.56 10.23 6.90
CA PRO A 75 -1.37 11.35 7.39
C PRO A 75 -0.94 11.75 8.81
N GLY A 76 -1.17 13.01 9.18
CA GLY A 76 -1.02 13.44 10.58
C GLY A 76 0.41 13.80 11.03
N GLY A 77 1.27 14.25 10.10
CA GLY A 77 2.61 14.74 10.45
C GLY A 77 3.72 13.73 10.13
N ALA A 78 3.75 13.25 8.88
CA ALA A 78 4.71 12.27 8.39
C ALA A 78 6.18 12.62 8.66
N VAL A 79 6.54 13.90 8.69
CA VAL A 79 7.94 14.32 8.73
C VAL A 79 8.25 14.95 10.09
N ARG A 80 9.16 14.31 10.84
CA ARG A 80 9.54 14.68 12.21
C ARG A 80 11.03 14.96 12.27
N ALA A 81 11.44 16.08 12.84
CA ALA A 81 12.84 16.38 13.11
C ALA A 81 13.39 15.47 14.23
N GLY A 82 14.71 15.35 14.31
CA GLY A 82 15.37 14.58 15.37
C GLY A 82 15.09 15.09 16.79
N ASP A 83 14.66 16.36 16.91
CA ASP A 83 14.23 16.98 18.17
C ASP A 83 12.73 16.76 18.49
N GLY A 84 12.00 16.05 17.63
CA GLY A 84 10.58 15.73 17.78
C GLY A 84 9.60 16.76 17.19
N ARG A 85 10.06 17.90 16.66
CA ARG A 85 9.17 18.87 15.99
C ARG A 85 8.69 18.34 14.65
N PHE A 86 7.44 18.62 14.30
CA PHE A 86 6.91 18.31 12.98
C PHE A 86 7.38 19.32 11.94
N PHE A 87 7.81 18.83 10.78
CA PHE A 87 7.99 19.66 9.61
C PHE A 87 6.63 19.99 8.99
N ARG A 88 6.45 21.26 8.61
CA ARG A 88 5.27 21.68 7.85
C ARG A 88 5.48 21.41 6.36
N LEU A 89 4.60 20.60 5.79
CA LEU A 89 4.65 20.26 4.37
C LEU A 89 4.15 21.43 3.51
N VAL A 90 4.97 21.83 2.53
CA VAL A 90 4.67 22.88 1.55
C VAL A 90 4.61 22.25 0.17
N THR A 91 3.44 22.31 -0.46
CA THR A 91 3.21 21.71 -1.79
C THR A 91 3.49 22.70 -2.93
N ASN A 92 3.30 23.99 -2.69
CA ASN A 92 3.48 25.03 -3.70
C ASN A 92 4.96 25.46 -3.81
N GLY A 93 5.51 25.42 -5.02
CA GLY A 93 6.90 25.81 -5.26
C GLY A 93 7.22 27.29 -5.07
N ALA A 94 6.28 28.19 -5.32
CA ALA A 94 6.47 29.61 -5.07
C ALA A 94 6.56 29.91 -3.56
N GLN A 95 5.69 29.27 -2.76
CA GLN A 95 5.77 29.37 -1.30
C GLN A 95 7.09 28.80 -0.77
N TRP A 96 7.54 27.67 -1.32
CA TRP A 96 8.83 27.09 -0.98
C TRP A 96 10.00 28.03 -1.27
N ALA A 97 10.01 28.71 -2.42
CA ALA A 97 11.06 29.67 -2.76
C ALA A 97 11.17 30.82 -1.75
N VAL A 98 10.04 31.31 -1.24
CA VAL A 98 10.01 32.34 -0.19
C VAL A 98 10.57 31.78 1.13
N ILE A 99 10.18 30.56 1.52
CA ILE A 99 10.62 29.90 2.76
C ILE A 99 12.13 29.59 2.76
N VAL A 100 12.70 29.25 1.61
CA VAL A 100 14.15 29.04 1.51
C VAL A 100 14.91 30.37 1.46
N GLY A 101 14.31 31.41 0.87
CA GLY A 101 14.91 32.74 0.79
C GLY A 101 14.90 33.52 2.11
N ILE A 102 13.98 33.19 3.03
CA ILE A 102 13.84 33.85 4.33
C ILE A 102 13.95 32.79 5.43
N ALA A 103 15.00 32.88 6.25
CA ALA A 103 15.19 31.95 7.35
C ALA A 103 13.97 31.94 8.29
N SER A 104 13.37 30.76 8.48
CA SER A 104 12.31 30.54 9.45
C SER A 104 12.83 29.71 10.62
N ALA A 105 12.32 29.99 11.81
CA ALA A 105 12.54 29.15 12.99
C ALA A 105 11.71 27.86 12.93
N GLU A 106 10.57 27.90 12.25
CA GLU A 106 9.75 26.72 11.99
C GLU A 106 10.37 25.84 10.90
N PRO A 107 10.39 24.51 11.10
CA PRO A 107 10.91 23.58 10.11
C PRO A 107 9.87 23.31 9.02
N TYR A 108 10.27 23.44 7.76
CA TYR A 108 9.43 23.19 6.59
C TYR A 108 10.05 22.11 5.71
N CYS A 109 9.20 21.30 5.08
CA CYS A 109 9.63 20.35 4.07
C CYS A 109 8.79 20.49 2.80
N ARG A 110 9.36 20.06 1.68
CA ARG A 110 8.66 19.99 0.40
C ARG A 110 9.04 18.73 -0.33
N LEU A 111 8.01 18.00 -0.77
CA LEU A 111 8.17 16.90 -1.69
C LEU A 111 8.10 17.40 -3.14
N SER A 112 9.08 17.04 -3.96
CA SER A 112 9.07 17.27 -5.40
C SER A 112 9.49 15.98 -6.12
N GLY A 113 8.54 15.30 -6.77
CA GLY A 113 8.79 13.94 -7.26
C GLY A 113 9.09 12.98 -6.11
N ARG A 114 10.31 12.43 -6.08
CA ARG A 114 10.84 11.60 -4.97
C ARG A 114 11.87 12.31 -4.10
N GLU A 115 12.14 13.59 -4.36
CA GLU A 115 13.10 14.36 -3.57
C GLU A 115 12.37 15.13 -2.48
N MET A 116 12.79 14.92 -1.23
CA MET A 116 12.35 15.68 -0.08
C MET A 116 13.35 16.79 0.23
N PHE A 117 12.89 18.03 0.20
CA PHE A 117 13.67 19.21 0.53
C PHE A 117 13.30 19.69 1.93
N PHE A 118 14.28 20.21 2.67
CA PHE A 118 14.12 20.68 4.04
C PHE A 118 14.63 22.12 4.21
N SER A 119 13.94 22.89 5.04
CA SER A 119 14.33 24.23 5.45
C SER A 119 14.09 24.40 6.95
N PRO A 120 15.12 24.74 7.76
CA PRO A 120 16.53 24.82 7.38
C PRO A 120 17.10 23.46 6.96
N ALA A 121 18.02 23.44 5.99
CA ALA A 121 18.64 22.20 5.51
C ALA A 121 19.39 21.43 6.62
N ALA A 122 19.93 22.14 7.62
CA ALA A 122 20.59 21.54 8.77
C ALA A 122 19.66 20.72 9.67
N ALA A 123 18.34 20.92 9.59
CA ALA A 123 17.36 20.14 10.35
C ALA A 123 17.01 18.79 9.67
N ALA A 124 17.50 18.54 8.45
CA ALA A 124 17.21 17.34 7.70
C ALA A 124 17.88 16.10 8.31
N ALA A 125 19.15 16.20 8.69
CA ALA A 125 19.91 15.07 9.23
C ALA A 125 19.26 14.55 10.52
N GLY A 126 18.90 13.27 10.54
CA GLY A 126 18.21 12.64 11.67
C GLY A 126 16.70 12.91 11.74
N ALA A 127 16.13 13.63 10.77
CA ALA A 127 14.68 13.66 10.61
C ALA A 127 14.17 12.27 10.19
N THR A 128 12.93 11.95 10.56
CA THR A 128 12.24 10.72 10.19
C THR A 128 11.05 11.06 9.29
N ILE A 129 10.92 10.33 8.18
CA ILE A 129 9.77 10.40 7.28
C ILE A 129 8.97 9.10 7.42
N ASP A 130 7.78 9.21 7.96
CA ASP A 130 6.79 8.14 8.01
C ASP A 130 5.98 8.14 6.70
N TYR A 131 6.00 7.02 5.98
CA TYR A 131 5.37 6.88 4.67
C TYR A 131 4.64 5.55 4.51
N VAL A 132 3.72 5.49 3.56
CA VAL A 132 3.07 4.25 3.12
C VAL A 132 3.84 3.70 1.92
N SER A 133 4.30 2.47 2.03
CA SER A 133 4.93 1.73 0.94
C SER A 133 3.89 1.34 -0.11
N LYS A 134 4.29 1.28 -1.37
CA LYS A 134 3.48 0.72 -2.46
C LYS A 134 3.44 -0.82 -2.42
N ASN A 135 4.37 -1.43 -1.69
CA ASN A 135 4.48 -2.87 -1.59
C ASN A 135 3.35 -3.39 -0.71
N TRP A 136 2.56 -4.32 -1.24
CA TRP A 136 1.41 -4.92 -0.56
C TRP A 136 1.48 -6.45 -0.52
N VAL A 137 2.45 -7.03 -1.22
CA VAL A 137 2.76 -8.45 -1.23
C VAL A 137 4.03 -8.69 -0.40
N LEU A 138 4.01 -9.78 0.37
CA LEU A 138 5.16 -10.31 1.10
C LEU A 138 5.45 -11.73 0.60
N GLY A 139 6.60 -11.88 -0.06
CA GLY A 139 7.12 -13.17 -0.49
C GLY A 139 8.10 -13.79 0.50
N ASP A 140 8.26 -15.11 0.41
CA ASP A 140 9.20 -15.88 1.23
C ASP A 140 10.67 -15.60 0.82
N PRO A 141 11.60 -15.39 1.76
CA PRO A 141 11.39 -15.31 3.20
C PRO A 141 10.85 -13.96 3.67
N TYR A 142 11.26 -12.83 3.07
CA TYR A 142 10.87 -11.48 3.50
C TYR A 142 10.98 -10.44 2.36
N GLU A 143 10.53 -10.78 1.16
CA GLU A 143 10.58 -9.86 0.01
C GLU A 143 9.27 -9.07 -0.12
N GLU A 144 9.29 -7.78 0.19
CA GLU A 144 8.14 -6.90 -0.03
C GLU A 144 8.10 -6.37 -1.48
N ARG A 145 6.95 -6.50 -2.13
CA ARG A 145 6.75 -6.12 -3.54
C ARG A 145 5.32 -5.68 -3.83
N ASP A 146 5.11 -5.13 -5.02
CA ASP A 146 3.83 -4.59 -5.50
C ASP A 146 3.09 -5.49 -6.49
N VAL A 147 3.59 -6.72 -6.70
CA VAL A 147 3.03 -7.74 -7.60
C VAL A 147 3.31 -9.12 -7.01
N PHE A 148 2.39 -10.07 -7.14
CA PHE A 148 2.63 -11.47 -6.85
C PHE A 148 3.61 -12.09 -7.86
N ARG A 149 4.38 -13.08 -7.41
CA ARG A 149 5.38 -13.82 -8.18
C ARG A 149 5.40 -15.31 -7.88
N ALA A 150 4.77 -15.74 -6.79
CA ALA A 150 4.78 -17.13 -6.37
C ALA A 150 3.49 -17.51 -5.63
N ASP A 151 3.24 -18.82 -5.55
CA ASP A 151 2.06 -19.42 -4.92
C ASP A 151 2.01 -19.24 -3.39
N ASP A 152 3.18 -19.08 -2.78
CA ASP A 152 3.40 -18.90 -1.35
C ASP A 152 3.39 -17.42 -0.92
N ASP A 153 3.26 -16.48 -1.86
CA ASP A 153 3.15 -15.06 -1.54
C ASP A 153 1.93 -14.79 -0.65
N THR A 154 2.09 -13.83 0.25
CA THR A 154 1.04 -13.39 1.19
C THR A 154 0.77 -11.89 1.04
N THR A 155 -0.33 -11.39 1.58
CA THR A 155 -0.65 -9.95 1.54
C THR A 155 -0.36 -9.25 2.87
N LEU A 156 -0.02 -7.96 2.78
CA LEU A 156 0.19 -7.09 3.94
C LEU A 156 -1.13 -6.50 4.50
N PHE A 157 -2.25 -6.73 3.83
CA PHE A 157 -3.60 -6.46 4.31
C PHE A 157 -4.35 -7.80 4.58
N PRO A 158 -5.51 -7.79 5.27
CA PRO A 158 -6.25 -9.01 5.58
C PRO A 158 -6.68 -9.80 4.34
N GLU A 159 -6.25 -11.07 4.26
CA GLU A 159 -6.43 -11.93 3.08
C GLU A 159 -7.90 -12.22 2.76
N ARG A 160 -8.80 -12.15 3.75
CA ARG A 160 -10.26 -12.27 3.55
C ARG A 160 -10.83 -11.23 2.57
N LEU A 161 -10.24 -10.04 2.55
CA LEU A 161 -10.65 -8.99 1.61
C LEU A 161 -10.28 -9.38 0.18
N LEU A 162 -9.14 -10.08 0.01
CA LEU A 162 -8.72 -10.59 -1.28
C LEU A 162 -9.73 -11.64 -1.75
N VAL A 163 -10.06 -12.64 -0.92
CA VAL A 163 -11.07 -13.69 -1.25
C VAL A 163 -12.38 -13.06 -1.75
N LYS A 164 -12.96 -12.14 -0.96
CA LYS A 164 -14.21 -11.45 -1.36
C LYS A 164 -14.03 -10.62 -2.63
N GLY A 165 -12.89 -9.94 -2.76
CA GLY A 165 -12.51 -9.16 -3.93
C GLY A 165 -12.43 -9.99 -5.22
N LEU A 166 -11.92 -11.21 -5.13
CA LEU A 166 -11.87 -12.15 -6.27
C LEU A 166 -13.27 -12.64 -6.65
N ILE A 167 -14.09 -13.04 -5.67
CA ILE A 167 -15.42 -13.63 -5.93
C ILE A 167 -16.29 -12.69 -6.78
N TRP A 168 -16.44 -11.42 -6.37
CA TRP A 168 -17.32 -10.51 -7.09
C TRP A 168 -16.75 -10.14 -8.47
N ARG A 169 -15.43 -9.99 -8.61
CA ARG A 169 -14.79 -9.71 -9.91
C ARG A 169 -14.94 -10.87 -10.88
N TRP A 170 -14.77 -12.09 -10.40
CA TRP A 170 -15.00 -13.29 -11.19
C TRP A 170 -16.45 -13.39 -11.66
N LYS A 171 -17.41 -13.20 -10.74
CA LYS A 171 -18.84 -13.20 -11.09
C LYS A 171 -19.17 -12.13 -12.13
N ARG A 172 -18.65 -10.92 -11.97
CA ARG A 172 -18.77 -9.82 -12.93
C ARG A 172 -18.20 -10.20 -14.31
N GLN A 173 -17.01 -10.80 -14.35
CA GLN A 173 -16.39 -11.25 -15.60
C GLN A 173 -17.23 -12.32 -16.31
N LYS A 174 -17.91 -13.19 -15.56
CA LYS A 174 -18.82 -14.22 -16.09
C LYS A 174 -20.24 -13.71 -16.38
N GLY A 175 -20.55 -12.45 -16.09
CA GLY A 175 -21.88 -11.87 -16.26
C GLY A 175 -22.93 -12.41 -15.27
N LEU A 176 -22.49 -12.91 -14.12
CA LEU A 176 -23.36 -13.39 -13.04
C LEU A 176 -23.71 -12.23 -12.07
N PRO A 177 -24.83 -12.32 -11.33
CA PRO A 177 -25.15 -11.34 -10.28
C PRO A 177 -24.02 -11.25 -9.25
N PHE A 178 -23.55 -10.03 -8.96
CA PHE A 178 -22.36 -9.78 -8.15
C PHE A 178 -22.55 -8.65 -7.12
N GLU A 179 -23.65 -7.93 -7.20
CA GLU A 179 -23.93 -6.70 -6.45
C GLU A 179 -23.92 -6.94 -4.93
N ASP A 180 -24.51 -8.05 -4.48
CA ASP A 180 -24.53 -8.42 -3.06
C ASP A 180 -23.12 -8.73 -2.55
N ASN A 181 -22.30 -9.46 -3.32
CA ASN A 181 -20.92 -9.77 -2.95
C ASN A 181 -20.04 -8.53 -2.94
N LEU A 182 -20.29 -7.57 -3.84
CA LEU A 182 -19.62 -6.28 -3.82
C LEU A 182 -20.02 -5.48 -2.56
N ALA A 183 -21.31 -5.44 -2.20
CA ALA A 183 -21.77 -4.76 -1.00
C ALA A 183 -21.15 -5.34 0.28
N GLU A 184 -21.07 -6.68 0.37
CA GLU A 184 -20.37 -7.34 1.49
C GLU A 184 -18.87 -7.02 1.52
N PHE A 185 -18.20 -7.02 0.36
CA PHE A 185 -16.79 -6.64 0.27
C PHE A 185 -16.55 -5.20 0.76
N GLU A 186 -17.40 -4.25 0.34
CA GLU A 186 -17.32 -2.85 0.75
C GLU A 186 -17.54 -2.66 2.26
N ALA A 187 -18.51 -3.39 2.83
CA ALA A 187 -18.79 -3.35 4.26
C ALA A 187 -17.61 -3.90 5.08
N ASP A 188 -17.10 -5.07 4.71
CA ASP A 188 -15.96 -5.70 5.39
C ASP A 188 -14.69 -4.86 5.24
N LEU A 189 -14.45 -4.28 4.06
CA LEU A 189 -13.31 -3.41 3.83
C LEU A 189 -13.32 -2.23 4.81
N LEU A 190 -14.47 -1.56 4.98
CA LEU A 190 -14.58 -0.46 5.92
C LEU A 190 -14.36 -0.91 7.38
N GLN A 191 -14.86 -2.09 7.75
CA GLN A 191 -14.61 -2.68 9.06
C GLN A 191 -13.11 -2.95 9.29
N GLU A 192 -12.42 -3.54 8.31
CA GLU A 192 -10.98 -3.82 8.39
C GLU A 192 -10.14 -2.56 8.49
N ILE A 193 -10.50 -1.51 7.75
CA ILE A 193 -9.82 -0.23 7.82
C ILE A 193 -9.91 0.36 9.23
N ASN A 194 -11.08 0.26 9.87
CA ASN A 194 -11.29 0.77 11.23
C ASN A 194 -10.56 -0.09 12.27
N ALA A 195 -10.55 -1.41 12.10
CA ALA A 195 -9.84 -2.35 12.97
C ALA A 195 -8.32 -2.15 12.90
N ASP A 196 -7.76 -1.99 11.70
CA ASP A 196 -6.31 -1.78 11.50
C ASP A 196 -5.82 -0.46 12.11
N ARG A 197 -6.68 0.58 12.09
CA ARG A 197 -6.43 1.86 12.78
C ARG A 197 -6.55 1.79 14.30
N GLY A 198 -7.08 0.70 14.85
CA GLY A 198 -7.34 0.56 16.28
C GLY A 198 -8.48 1.45 16.79
N THR A 199 -9.40 1.85 15.91
CA THR A 199 -10.57 2.68 16.25
C THR A 199 -11.85 1.85 16.46
N SER A 200 -11.71 0.54 16.60
CA SER A 200 -12.79 -0.45 16.78
C SER A 200 -12.96 -0.86 18.23
#